data_AF-A0A1A8MWF0-F1
#
_entry.id   AF-A0A1A8MWF0-F1
#
_cell.length_a   1.000
_cell.length_b   1.000
_cell.length_c   1.000
_cell.angle_alpha   90.00
_cell.angle_beta   90.00
_cell.angle_gamma   90.00
#
_symmetry.space_group_name_H-M   'P 1'
#
loop_
_entity.id
_entity.type
_entity.pdbx_description
1 polymer ?
#
loop_
_entity_poly.entity_id
_entity_poly.type
_entity_poly.pdbx_seq_one_letter_code
_entity_poly.pdbx_strand_id
1 'polypeptide(L)'
;MKAEKEKLRLEEERRLERIQQLSEVKRKLEERELLIQARLKLEEEEEERAVQRQRSKIKEEEKDTRRYVEALRAQMKERLSLLKLELPPLCCCASSFWDSHPDTCANNCVFHNNPKAYAKALHSAVMC
;
A
#
# COMPACT_ATOMS: atom_id res chain seq x y z
N MET A 1 69.30 -34.75 -5.83
CA MET A 1 69.65 -33.53 -5.06
C MET A 1 69.20 -32.24 -5.76
N LYS A 2 69.88 -31.69 -6.80
CA LYS A 2 69.46 -30.40 -7.40
C LYS A 2 68.12 -30.44 -8.17
N ALA A 3 67.90 -31.46 -9.02
CA ALA A 3 66.68 -31.58 -9.82
C ALA A 3 65.40 -31.84 -8.99
N GLU A 4 65.54 -32.55 -7.87
CA GLU A 4 64.44 -32.88 -6.97
C GLU A 4 64.01 -31.66 -6.14
N LYS A 5 64.98 -30.87 -5.65
CA LYS A 5 64.73 -29.59 -5.01
C LYS A 5 64.04 -28.60 -5.96
N GLU A 6 64.44 -28.59 -7.24
CA GLU A 6 63.79 -27.77 -8.27
C GLU A 6 62.33 -28.16 -8.50
N LYS A 7 62.07 -29.47 -8.61
CA LYS A 7 60.72 -30.00 -8.80
C LYS A 7 59.79 -29.61 -7.65
N LEU A 8 60.29 -29.68 -6.40
CA LEU A 8 59.53 -29.27 -5.21
C LEU A 8 59.19 -27.77 -5.23
N ARG A 9 60.14 -26.89 -5.62
CA ARG A 9 59.88 -25.44 -5.75
C ARG A 9 58.76 -25.15 -6.76
N LEU A 10 58.83 -25.78 -7.93
CA LEU A 10 57.84 -25.60 -8.99
C LEU A 10 56.45 -26.15 -8.62
N GLU A 11 56.39 -27.17 -7.76
CA GLU A 11 55.12 -27.70 -7.26
C GLU A 11 54.50 -26.77 -6.21
N GLU A 12 55.33 -26.20 -5.32
CA GLU A 12 54.92 -25.21 -4.33
C GLU A 12 54.45 -23.91 -4.99
N GLU A 13 55.17 -23.39 -5.98
CA GLU A 13 54.79 -22.20 -6.76
C GLU A 13 53.42 -22.39 -7.42
N ARG A 14 53.21 -23.52 -8.12
CA ARG A 14 51.91 -23.86 -8.71
C ARG A 14 50.80 -24.01 -7.68
N ARG A 15 51.11 -24.46 -6.46
CA ARG A 15 50.13 -24.54 -5.37
C ARG A 15 49.74 -23.14 -4.89
N LEU A 16 50.70 -22.24 -4.73
CA LEU A 16 50.47 -20.86 -4.31
C LEU A 16 49.67 -20.09 -5.38
N GLU A 17 49.98 -20.26 -6.66
CA GLU A 17 49.21 -19.68 -7.77
C GLU A 17 47.74 -20.11 -7.75
N ARG A 18 47.46 -21.42 -7.54
CA ARG A 18 46.09 -21.91 -7.43
C ARG A 18 45.35 -21.30 -6.23
N ILE A 19 46.02 -21.16 -5.10
CA ILE A 19 45.43 -20.53 -3.90
C ILE A 19 45.11 -19.06 -4.17
N GLN A 20 46.02 -18.33 -4.82
CA GLN A 20 45.80 -16.93 -5.20
C GLN A 20 44.61 -16.80 -6.15
N GLN A 21 44.53 -17.63 -7.20
CA GLN A 21 43.41 -17.64 -8.15
C GLN A 21 42.07 -17.91 -7.44
N LEU A 22 42.02 -18.92 -6.56
CA LEU A 22 40.82 -19.22 -5.77
C LEU A 22 40.43 -18.07 -4.85
N SER A 23 41.41 -17.42 -4.21
CA SER A 23 41.16 -16.26 -3.35
C SER A 23 40.60 -15.07 -4.12
N GLU A 24 41.09 -14.83 -5.35
CA GLU A 24 40.60 -13.76 -6.20
C GLU A 24 39.18 -14.03 -6.72
N VAL A 25 38.89 -15.27 -7.11
CA VAL A 25 37.54 -15.70 -7.50
C VAL A 25 36.59 -15.53 -6.32
N LYS A 26 36.99 -15.94 -5.12
CA LYS A 26 36.18 -15.80 -3.91
C LYS A 26 35.89 -14.32 -3.61
N ARG A 27 36.90 -13.45 -3.65
CA ARG A 27 36.73 -12.00 -3.47
C ARG A 27 35.74 -11.41 -4.47
N LYS A 28 35.86 -11.77 -5.76
CA LYS A 28 34.95 -11.28 -6.81
C LYS A 28 33.50 -11.76 -6.58
N LEU A 29 33.32 -12.97 -6.04
CA LEU A 29 32.00 -13.49 -5.70
C LEU A 29 31.40 -12.73 -4.52
N GLU A 30 32.17 -12.50 -3.46
CA GLU A 30 31.76 -11.72 -2.28
C GLU A 30 31.39 -10.28 -2.68
N GLU A 31 32.17 -9.64 -3.54
CA GLU A 31 31.85 -8.30 -4.07
C GLU A 31 30.53 -8.28 -4.85
N ARG A 32 30.28 -9.29 -5.68
CA ARG A 32 29.00 -9.41 -6.41
C ARG A 32 27.83 -9.64 -5.47
N GLU A 33 28.02 -10.49 -4.47
CA GLU A 33 26.99 -10.77 -3.47
C GLU A 33 26.61 -9.50 -2.69
N LEU A 34 27.59 -8.71 -2.26
CA LEU A 34 27.36 -7.43 -1.59
C LEU A 34 26.59 -6.44 -2.49
N LEU A 35 26.91 -6.38 -3.78
CA LEU A 35 26.19 -5.53 -4.73
C LEU A 35 24.73 -5.98 -4.91
N ILE A 36 24.48 -7.29 -4.99
CA ILE A 36 23.14 -7.85 -5.09
C ILE A 36 22.35 -7.53 -3.81
N GLN A 37 22.94 -7.75 -2.64
CA GLN A 37 22.30 -7.44 -1.36
C GLN A 37 21.98 -5.95 -1.22
N ALA A 38 22.89 -5.07 -1.64
CA ALA A 38 22.65 -3.63 -1.63
C ALA A 38 21.48 -3.24 -2.55
N ARG A 39 21.39 -3.83 -3.73
CA ARG A 39 20.28 -3.60 -4.67
C ARG A 39 18.95 -4.09 -4.10
N LEU A 40 18.92 -5.28 -3.50
CA LEU A 40 17.71 -5.84 -2.88
C LEU A 40 17.20 -4.95 -1.75
N LYS A 41 18.08 -4.46 -0.87
CA LYS A 41 17.68 -3.53 0.20
C LYS A 41 17.05 -2.24 -0.34
N LEU A 42 17.59 -1.69 -1.43
CA LEU A 42 17.02 -0.50 -2.06
C LEU A 42 15.65 -0.78 -2.68
N GLU A 43 15.46 -1.95 -3.29
CA GLU A 43 14.16 -2.38 -3.83
C GLU A 43 13.12 -2.56 -2.71
N GLU A 44 13.50 -3.21 -1.60
CA GLU A 44 12.65 -3.38 -0.41
C GLU A 44 12.24 -2.01 0.18
N GLU A 45 13.19 -1.09 0.36
CA GLU A 45 12.90 0.26 0.85
C GLU A 45 12.00 1.07 -0.12
N GLU A 46 12.14 0.88 -1.43
CA GLU A 46 11.25 1.49 -2.42
C GLU A 46 9.84 0.92 -2.34
N GLU A 47 9.70 -0.40 -2.22
CA GLU A 47 8.41 -1.07 -2.09
C GLU A 47 7.68 -0.63 -0.81
N GLU A 48 8.37 -0.59 0.33
CA GLU A 48 7.79 -0.10 1.59
C GLU A 48 7.31 1.35 1.47
N ARG A 49 8.10 2.22 0.81
CA ARG A 49 7.70 3.61 0.53
C ARG A 49 6.50 3.69 -0.39
N ALA A 50 6.42 2.83 -1.41
CA ALA A 50 5.28 2.77 -2.33
C ALA A 50 4.00 2.35 -1.60
N VAL A 51 4.07 1.30 -0.79
CA VAL A 51 2.94 0.84 0.06
C VAL A 51 2.51 1.94 1.02
N GLN A 52 3.44 2.62 1.68
CA GLN A 52 3.12 3.70 2.60
C GLN A 52 2.46 4.90 1.91
N ARG A 53 2.92 5.26 0.69
CA ARG A 53 2.29 6.30 -0.13
C ARG A 53 0.87 5.90 -0.53
N GLN A 54 0.67 4.66 -0.97
CA GLN A 54 -0.65 4.15 -1.36
C GLN A 54 -1.62 4.17 -0.18
N ARG A 55 -1.20 3.71 1.00
CA ARG A 55 -2.01 3.76 2.23
C ARG A 55 -2.37 5.18 2.63
N SER A 56 -1.43 6.12 2.49
CA SER A 56 -1.67 7.54 2.80
C SER A 56 -2.68 8.14 1.83
N LYS A 57 -2.57 7.84 0.53
CA LYS A 57 -3.51 8.28 -0.50
C LYS A 57 -4.93 7.75 -0.25
N ILE A 58 -5.07 6.47 0.07
CA ILE A 58 -6.39 5.87 0.41
C ILE A 58 -7.01 6.60 1.61
N LYS A 59 -6.25 6.85 2.67
CA LYS A 59 -6.73 7.59 3.85
C LYS A 59 -7.15 9.01 3.52
N GLU A 60 -6.47 9.68 2.59
CA GLU A 60 -6.83 11.02 2.14
C GLU A 60 -8.12 10.99 1.32
N GLU A 61 -8.26 10.06 0.39
CA GLU A 61 -9.49 9.85 -0.39
C GLU A 61 -10.71 9.51 0.50
N GLU A 62 -10.51 8.71 1.55
CA GLU A 62 -11.55 8.41 2.55
C GLU A 62 -11.97 9.67 3.33
N LYS A 63 -11.01 10.50 3.75
CA LYS A 63 -11.29 11.78 4.42
C LYS A 63 -12.07 12.73 3.52
N ASP A 64 -11.68 12.85 2.27
CA ASP A 64 -12.35 13.73 1.30
C ASP A 64 -13.76 13.24 1.00
N THR A 65 -13.93 11.92 0.84
CA THR A 65 -15.26 11.31 0.68
C THR A 65 -16.15 11.61 1.90
N ARG A 66 -15.62 11.50 3.12
CA ARG A 66 -16.37 11.81 4.35
C ARG A 66 -16.76 13.29 4.40
N ARG A 67 -15.83 14.20 4.14
CA ARG A 67 -16.09 15.66 4.10
C ARG A 67 -17.16 16.02 3.07
N TYR A 68 -17.11 15.39 1.90
CA TYR A 68 -18.11 15.58 0.85
C TYR A 68 -19.50 15.09 1.27
N VAL A 69 -19.59 13.89 1.87
CA VAL A 69 -20.85 13.34 2.40
C VAL A 69 -21.43 14.25 3.49
N GLU A 70 -20.61 14.71 4.44
CA GLU A 70 -21.02 15.62 5.51
C GLU A 70 -21.59 16.93 4.95
N ALA A 71 -20.91 17.53 3.96
CA ALA A 71 -21.38 18.74 3.28
C ALA A 71 -22.72 18.53 2.57
N LEU A 72 -22.88 17.42 1.84
CA LEU A 72 -24.14 17.06 1.20
C LEU A 72 -25.28 16.90 2.22
N ARG A 73 -25.02 16.22 3.35
CA ARG A 73 -26.03 16.07 4.41
C ARG A 73 -26.43 17.41 5.00
N ALA A 74 -25.49 18.31 5.26
CA ALA A 74 -25.78 19.63 5.80
C ALA A 74 -26.65 20.45 4.85
N GLN A 75 -26.26 20.52 3.57
CA GLN A 75 -27.03 21.20 2.51
C GLN A 75 -28.46 20.64 2.42
N MET A 76 -28.60 19.31 2.49
CA MET A 76 -29.89 18.66 2.39
C MET A 76 -30.77 18.89 3.62
N LYS A 77 -30.18 18.88 4.83
CA LYS A 77 -30.90 19.22 6.07
C LYS A 77 -31.46 20.62 6.03
N GLU A 78 -30.66 21.59 5.58
CA GLU A 78 -31.10 22.98 5.41
C GLU A 78 -32.28 23.06 4.45
N ARG A 79 -32.16 22.49 3.24
CA ARG A 79 -33.25 22.48 2.25
C ARG A 79 -34.54 21.84 2.77
N LEU A 80 -34.44 20.66 3.39
CA LEU A 80 -35.61 19.95 3.91
C LEU A 80 -36.28 20.69 5.07
N SER A 81 -35.50 21.35 5.93
CA SER A 81 -36.03 22.18 7.02
C SER A 81 -36.83 23.39 6.51
N LEU A 82 -36.38 24.02 5.42
CA LEU A 82 -37.11 25.11 4.76
C LEU A 82 -38.44 24.63 4.17
N LEU A 83 -38.42 23.43 3.56
CA LEU A 83 -39.61 22.84 2.95
C LEU A 83 -40.54 22.16 3.97
N LYS A 84 -40.09 21.97 5.22
CA LYS A 84 -40.78 21.17 6.25
C LYS A 84 -41.18 19.78 5.75
N LEU A 85 -40.30 19.17 4.96
CA LEU A 85 -40.50 17.86 4.36
C LEU A 85 -39.72 16.80 5.12
N GLU A 86 -40.37 15.68 5.41
CA GLU A 86 -39.74 14.47 5.92
C GLU A 86 -39.63 13.45 4.77
N LEU A 87 -38.42 12.98 4.51
CA LEU A 87 -38.17 11.97 3.48
C LEU A 87 -38.22 10.55 4.08
N PRO A 88 -38.61 9.54 3.29
CA PRO A 88 -38.55 8.15 3.73
C PRO A 88 -37.09 7.70 3.93
N PRO A 89 -36.83 6.72 4.81
CA PRO A 89 -35.48 6.15 4.98
C PRO A 89 -34.85 5.70 3.65
N LEU A 90 -33.54 5.90 3.50
CA LEU A 90 -32.81 5.48 2.30
C LEU A 90 -32.56 3.97 2.26
N CYS A 91 -32.50 3.30 3.42
CA CYS A 91 -32.43 1.84 3.56
C CYS A 91 -33.54 1.33 4.48
N CYS A 92 -33.88 0.04 4.32
CA CYS A 92 -34.77 -0.67 5.24
C CYS A 92 -34.19 -0.86 6.66
N CYS A 93 -32.90 -0.58 6.83
CA CYS A 93 -32.18 -0.70 8.08
C CYS A 93 -32.29 0.53 8.99
N ALA A 94 -32.91 1.61 8.50
CA ALA A 94 -32.94 2.91 9.14
C ALA A 94 -34.39 3.29 9.51
N SER A 95 -34.56 3.94 10.65
CA SER A 95 -35.86 4.42 11.12
C SER A 95 -36.26 5.75 10.47
N SER A 96 -35.29 6.61 10.16
CA SER A 96 -35.47 7.88 9.44
C SER A 96 -34.51 8.01 8.25
N PHE A 97 -34.75 9.00 7.39
CA PHE A 97 -33.83 9.38 6.31
C PHE A 97 -32.40 9.57 6.81
N TRP A 98 -32.24 10.19 7.99
CA TRP A 98 -30.94 10.51 8.55
C TRP A 98 -30.26 9.35 9.29
N ASP A 99 -30.96 8.27 9.60
CA ASP A 99 -30.33 7.11 10.25
C ASP A 99 -29.59 6.21 9.26
N SER A 100 -29.81 6.42 7.95
CA SER A 100 -29.01 5.76 6.91
C SER A 100 -27.59 6.35 6.91
N HIS A 101 -26.57 5.51 7.18
CA HIS A 101 -25.17 5.91 7.17
C HIS A 101 -24.24 4.71 6.87
N PRO A 102 -23.21 4.86 6.03
CA PRO A 102 -22.28 3.77 5.71
C PRO A 102 -21.66 3.07 6.92
N ASP A 103 -21.29 3.86 7.93
CA ASP A 103 -20.66 3.40 9.17
C ASP A 103 -21.61 2.69 10.15
N THR A 104 -22.93 2.87 10.03
CA THR A 104 -23.91 2.33 11.01
C THR A 104 -24.94 1.37 10.39
N CYS A 105 -25.04 1.33 9.06
CA CYS A 105 -25.92 0.41 8.36
C CYS A 105 -25.52 -1.05 8.62
N ALA A 106 -26.52 -1.93 8.69
CA ALA A 106 -26.32 -3.38 8.84
C ALA A 106 -25.50 -3.97 7.68
N ASN A 107 -24.75 -5.05 7.92
CA ASN A 107 -23.79 -5.63 6.95
C ASN A 107 -24.38 -5.95 5.56
N ASN A 108 -25.67 -6.30 5.49
CA ASN A 108 -26.37 -6.62 4.24
C ASN A 108 -26.98 -5.40 3.54
N CYS A 109 -26.82 -4.20 4.10
CA CYS A 109 -27.33 -2.96 3.52
C CYS A 109 -26.43 -2.50 2.36
N VAL A 110 -27.06 -1.98 1.30
CA VAL A 110 -26.36 -1.41 0.14
C VAL A 110 -25.39 -0.25 0.50
N PHE A 111 -25.63 0.43 1.62
CA PHE A 111 -24.77 1.53 2.08
C PHE A 111 -23.66 1.09 3.03
N HIS A 112 -23.72 -0.14 3.59
CA HIS A 112 -22.73 -0.59 4.56
C HIS A 112 -21.32 -0.53 3.97
N ASN A 113 -20.43 0.20 4.65
CA ASN A 113 -19.06 0.46 4.19
C ASN A 113 -18.98 0.98 2.73
N ASN A 114 -20.01 1.69 2.26
CA ASN A 114 -20.12 2.19 0.90
C ASN A 114 -20.51 3.68 0.86
N PRO A 115 -19.59 4.58 1.24
CA PRO A 115 -19.86 6.03 1.27
C PRO A 115 -20.14 6.61 -0.11
N LYS A 116 -19.65 6.00 -1.20
CA LYS A 116 -19.92 6.43 -2.58
C LYS A 116 -21.38 6.20 -2.98
N ALA A 117 -21.94 5.02 -2.68
CA ALA A 117 -23.36 4.73 -2.93
C ALA A 117 -24.26 5.66 -2.11
N TYR A 118 -23.88 5.89 -0.85
CA TYR A 118 -24.60 6.79 0.03
C TYR A 118 -24.57 8.25 -0.47
N ALA A 119 -23.41 8.76 -0.86
CA ALA A 119 -23.26 10.10 -1.44
C ALA A 119 -24.11 10.27 -2.71
N LYS A 120 -24.14 9.24 -3.58
CA LYS A 120 -24.97 9.25 -4.80
C LYS A 120 -26.47 9.32 -4.45
N ALA A 121 -26.93 8.53 -3.49
CA ALA A 121 -28.33 8.55 -3.04
C ALA A 121 -28.73 9.91 -2.45
N LEU A 122 -27.87 10.48 -1.59
CA LEU A 122 -28.06 11.82 -1.05
C LEU A 122 -28.14 12.87 -2.15
N HIS A 123 -27.17 12.87 -3.08
CA HIS A 123 -27.11 13.85 -4.16
C HIS A 123 -28.35 13.76 -5.08
N SER A 124 -28.81 12.55 -5.42
CA SER A 124 -30.05 12.37 -6.17
C SER A 124 -31.25 12.95 -5.43
N ALA A 125 -31.34 12.75 -4.12
CA ALA A 125 -32.42 13.30 -3.31
C ALA A 125 -32.30 14.83 -3.12
N VAL A 126 -31.09 15.40 -3.17
CA VAL A 126 -30.86 16.87 -3.17
C VAL A 126 -31.31 17.51 -4.49
N MET A 127 -31.26 16.79 -5.61
CA MET A 127 -31.63 17.31 -6.94
C MET A 127 -33.12 17.14 -7.30
N CYS A 128 -33.87 16.33 -6.55
CA CYS A 128 -35.33 16.25 -6.65
C CYS A 128 -35.98 17.36 -5.83
#